data_AF-X6DTQ8-F1
#
_entry.id   AF-X6DTQ8-F1
#
_cell.length_a   1.000
_cell.length_b   1.000
_cell.length_c   1.000
_cell.angle_alpha   90.00
_cell.angle_beta   90.00
_cell.angle_gamma   90.00
#
_symmetry.space_group_name_H-M   'P 1'
#
loop_
_entity.id
_entity.type
_entity.pdbx_description
1 polymer ?
#
loop_
_entity_poly.entity_id
_entity_poly.type
_entity_poly.pdbx_seq_one_letter_code
_entity_poly.pdbx_strand_id
1 'polypeptide(L)'
;MACRVGAVMQPDKSQITEVALASIVAVKNGRREESENYPAVVAKLNSGWRVIECRDGIQWILQRLAGKRHGQPRWEGRSYCRSRQALLRFVHSCCGPVDVAGLALVETLPDWAGGQA
;
A
#
# COMPACT_ATOMS: atom_id res chain seq x y z
N MET A 1 24.83 28.54 -53.98
CA MET A 1 24.62 27.15 -53.51
C MET A 1 25.31 27.01 -52.15
N ALA A 2 24.59 27.17 -51.05
CA ALA A 2 25.15 27.01 -49.71
C ALA A 2 24.69 25.65 -49.16
N CYS A 3 25.62 24.70 -49.10
CA CYS A 3 25.41 23.36 -48.56
C CYS A 3 25.19 23.46 -47.04
N ARG A 4 24.05 22.94 -46.56
CA ARG A 4 23.69 22.87 -45.14
C ARG A 4 24.73 22.05 -44.36
N VAL A 5 25.33 22.70 -43.37
CA VAL A 5 26.13 22.05 -42.32
C VAL A 5 25.20 21.14 -41.52
N GLY A 6 25.50 19.84 -41.50
CA GLY A 6 24.79 18.86 -40.71
C GLY A 6 24.89 19.19 -39.23
N ALA A 7 23.74 19.31 -38.57
CA ALA A 7 23.66 19.52 -37.13
C ALA A 7 24.29 18.32 -36.41
N VAL A 8 25.30 18.63 -35.62
CA VAL A 8 25.99 17.71 -34.72
C VAL A 8 25.02 17.25 -33.64
N MET A 9 24.76 15.95 -33.63
CA MET A 9 24.01 15.22 -32.63
C MET A 9 24.85 15.09 -31.36
N GLN A 10 24.52 15.86 -30.31
CA GLN A 10 24.91 15.62 -28.91
C GLN A 10 23.87 16.30 -27.97
N PRO A 11 23.83 16.00 -26.66
CA PRO A 11 23.30 14.79 -26.04
C PRO A 11 22.26 15.13 -24.95
N ASP A 12 21.19 14.35 -24.75
CA ASP A 12 20.37 14.54 -23.53
C ASP A 12 20.79 13.59 -22.41
N LYS A 13 21.66 14.12 -21.54
CA LYS A 13 21.97 13.61 -20.22
C LYS A 13 20.94 14.17 -19.24
N SER A 14 19.80 13.52 -19.05
CA SER A 14 18.82 13.82 -18.00
C SER A 14 17.75 12.72 -18.01
N GLN A 15 17.52 11.86 -17.02
CA GLN A 15 17.87 11.81 -15.61
C GLN A 15 17.80 10.33 -15.21
N ILE A 16 18.95 9.73 -14.89
CA ILE A 16 19.02 8.68 -13.87
C ILE A 16 19.57 9.41 -12.63
N THR A 17 18.68 9.72 -11.70
CA THR A 17 19.00 10.18 -10.33
C THR A 17 17.99 9.48 -9.42
N GLU A 18 18.39 8.40 -8.76
CA GLU A 18 18.87 8.44 -7.37
C GLU A 18 17.79 8.91 -6.38
N VAL A 19 17.26 7.90 -5.68
CA VAL A 19 16.90 7.84 -4.26
C VAL A 19 16.08 8.98 -3.61
N ALA A 20 15.08 8.49 -2.87
CA ALA A 20 14.52 9.06 -1.65
C ALA A 20 13.18 9.84 -1.77
N LEU A 21 12.21 9.36 -0.97
CA LEU A 21 11.05 10.09 -0.43
C LEU A 21 9.95 10.55 -1.40
N ALA A 22 9.29 9.62 -2.10
CA ALA A 22 7.95 9.88 -2.65
C ALA A 22 6.84 9.10 -1.89
N SER A 23 6.93 9.09 -0.55
CA SER A 23 5.77 8.89 0.34
C SER A 23 5.05 10.20 0.65
N ILE A 24 5.33 11.28 -0.08
CA ILE A 24 4.80 12.60 0.25
C ILE A 24 3.45 12.75 -0.46
N VAL A 25 2.41 12.63 0.36
CA VAL A 25 0.99 12.85 0.11
C VAL A 25 0.29 11.76 -0.71
N ALA A 26 -0.06 10.67 -0.03
CA ALA A 26 -1.20 9.86 -0.42
C ALA A 26 -2.45 10.77 -0.47
N VAL A 27 -2.78 11.28 -1.66
CA VAL A 27 -4.08 11.88 -1.93
C VAL A 27 -5.12 10.85 -1.48
N LYS A 28 -5.80 11.13 -0.36
CA LYS A 28 -6.93 10.34 0.19
C LYS A 28 -8.10 10.45 -0.78
N ASN A 29 -7.93 9.87 -1.97
CA ASN A 29 -8.94 9.78 -2.99
C ASN A 29 -10.09 8.97 -2.39
N GLY A 30 -11.32 9.45 -2.49
CA GLY A 30 -12.52 8.95 -1.80
C GLY A 30 -13.00 7.56 -2.24
N ARG A 31 -12.06 6.62 -2.43
CA ARG A 31 -12.31 5.22 -2.74
C ARG A 31 -12.75 4.51 -1.48
N ARG A 32 -13.73 3.63 -1.61
CA ARG A 32 -14.22 2.80 -0.50
C ARG A 32 -13.09 1.88 -0.05
N GLU A 33 -12.93 1.70 1.26
CA GLU A 33 -11.94 0.81 1.87
C GLU A 33 -12.04 -0.63 1.34
N GLU A 34 -13.21 -1.04 0.87
CA GLU A 34 -13.48 -2.33 0.23
C GLU A 34 -12.89 -2.49 -1.20
N SER A 35 -12.42 -1.39 -1.80
CA SER A 35 -11.99 -1.37 -3.21
C SER A 35 -10.60 -1.98 -3.37
N GLU A 36 -10.34 -2.70 -4.46
CA GLU A 36 -8.99 -3.19 -4.77
C GLU A 36 -7.96 -2.05 -4.77
N ASN A 37 -8.27 -0.95 -5.47
CA ASN A 37 -7.36 0.19 -5.67
C ASN A 37 -7.40 1.21 -4.51
N TYR A 38 -7.69 0.75 -3.30
CA TYR A 38 -7.64 1.59 -2.11
C TYR A 38 -6.19 2.05 -1.87
N PRO A 39 -5.93 3.36 -1.69
CA PRO A 39 -4.56 3.90 -1.72
C PRO A 39 -3.74 3.57 -0.47
N ALA A 40 -4.38 3.33 0.68
CA ALA A 40 -3.68 3.12 1.96
C ALA A 40 -3.56 1.62 2.31
N VAL A 41 -3.09 0.81 1.35
CA VAL A 41 -2.73 -0.59 1.61
C VAL A 41 -1.35 -0.62 2.24
N VAL A 42 -1.28 -1.11 3.48
CA VAL A 42 -0.04 -1.20 4.27
C VAL A 42 0.75 -2.45 3.88
N ALA A 43 0.06 -3.59 3.81
CA ALA A 43 0.68 -4.87 3.50
C ALA A 43 -0.30 -5.81 2.80
N LYS A 44 0.18 -6.57 1.81
CA LYS A 44 -0.53 -7.73 1.26
C LYS A 44 0.05 -8.98 1.93
N LEU A 45 -0.80 -9.71 2.65
CA LEU A 45 -0.38 -10.87 3.43
C LEU A 45 -0.43 -12.14 2.59
N ASN A 46 -1.40 -12.26 1.69
CA ASN A 46 -1.48 -13.27 0.65
C ASN A 46 -2.53 -12.84 -0.39
N SER A 47 -2.94 -13.74 -1.29
CA SER A 47 -3.96 -13.45 -2.31
C SER A 47 -5.35 -13.16 -1.75
N GLY A 48 -5.63 -13.57 -0.51
CA GLY A 48 -6.93 -13.45 0.15
C GLY A 48 -6.96 -12.47 1.32
N TRP A 49 -5.82 -11.94 1.77
CA TRP A 49 -5.71 -11.12 2.96
C TRP A 49 -4.78 -9.93 2.76
N ARG A 50 -5.22 -8.77 3.26
CA ARG A 50 -4.42 -7.54 3.27
C ARG A 50 -4.69 -6.71 4.51
N VAL A 51 -3.73 -5.88 4.87
CA VAL A 51 -3.86 -4.85 5.90
C VAL A 51 -3.94 -3.50 5.21
N ILE A 52 -4.94 -2.71 5.57
CA ILE A 52 -5.05 -1.31 5.16
C ILE A 52 -5.02 -0.41 6.39
N GLU A 53 -4.60 0.83 6.19
CA GLU A 53 -4.85 1.90 7.15
C GLU A 53 -6.24 2.48 6.87
N CYS A 54 -7.04 2.70 7.91
CA CYS A 54 -8.35 3.32 7.78
C CYS A 54 -8.22 4.73 7.19
N ARG A 55 -9.28 5.22 6.54
CA ARG A 55 -9.32 6.56 5.95
C ARG A 55 -8.87 7.66 6.91
N ASP A 56 -9.13 7.54 8.21
CA ASP A 56 -8.80 8.56 9.20
C ASP A 56 -7.39 8.40 9.79
N GLY A 57 -6.66 7.32 9.48
CA GLY A 57 -5.29 7.09 9.97
C GLY A 57 -5.20 6.69 11.44
N ILE A 58 -6.33 6.39 12.10
CA ILE A 58 -6.38 6.09 13.54
C ILE A 58 -6.39 4.60 13.86
N GLN A 59 -6.54 3.73 12.85
CA GLN A 59 -6.63 2.28 13.02
C GLN A 59 -6.23 1.54 11.74
N TRP A 60 -5.78 0.30 11.89
CA TRP A 60 -5.59 -0.64 10.79
C TRP A 60 -6.77 -1.58 10.66
N ILE A 61 -7.06 -1.97 9.42
CA ILE A 61 -8.15 -2.88 9.09
C ILE A 61 -7.55 -4.10 8.40
N LEU A 62 -7.70 -5.26 9.04
CA LEU A 62 -7.43 -6.54 8.39
C LEU A 62 -8.62 -6.87 7.49
N GLN A 63 -8.36 -7.01 6.20
CA GLN A 63 -9.38 -7.30 5.20
C GLN A 63 -9.20 -8.69 4.60
N ARG A 64 -10.32 -9.36 4.34
CA ARG A 64 -10.38 -10.59 3.57
C ARG A 64 -10.98 -10.31 2.20
N LEU A 65 -10.49 -11.01 1.18
CA LEU A 65 -11.14 -11.07 -0.12
C LEU A 65 -12.48 -11.82 0.03
N ALA A 66 -13.59 -11.11 -0.16
CA ALA A 66 -14.95 -11.63 -0.05
C ALA A 66 -15.50 -12.14 -1.40
N GLY A 67 -14.77 -11.89 -2.50
CA GLY A 67 -15.12 -12.37 -3.83
C GLY A 67 -14.89 -11.29 -4.89
N LYS A 68 -15.65 -11.38 -5.99
CA LYS A 68 -15.64 -10.38 -7.06
C LYS A 68 -17.01 -9.74 -7.20
N ARG A 69 -17.06 -8.43 -7.36
CA ARG A 69 -18.28 -7.67 -7.70
C ARG A 69 -17.99 -6.88 -8.97
N HIS A 70 -18.79 -7.09 -10.02
CA HIS A 70 -18.58 -6.48 -11.35
C HIS A 70 -17.15 -6.72 -11.90
N GLY A 71 -16.62 -7.93 -11.73
CA GLY A 71 -15.28 -8.30 -12.19
C GLY A 71 -14.12 -7.78 -11.32
N GLN A 72 -14.39 -6.93 -10.33
CA GLN A 72 -13.39 -6.36 -9.43
C GLN A 72 -13.35 -7.09 -8.09
N PRO A 73 -12.16 -7.27 -7.47
CA PRO A 73 -12.04 -7.81 -6.11
C PRO A 73 -12.86 -6.96 -5.12
N ARG A 74 -13.65 -7.63 -4.28
CA ARG A 74 -14.34 -7.01 -3.16
C ARG A 74 -13.67 -7.44 -1.87
N TRP A 75 -13.16 -6.47 -1.13
CA TRP A 75 -12.57 -6.70 0.19
C TRP A 75 -13.57 -6.40 1.29
N GLU A 76 -13.52 -7.17 2.36
CA GLU A 76 -14.38 -7.01 3.54
C GLU A 76 -13.51 -6.86 4.79
N GLY A 77 -13.83 -5.88 5.63
CA GLY A 77 -13.18 -5.69 6.93
C GLY A 77 -13.50 -6.83 7.88
N ARG A 78 -12.47 -7.50 8.41
CA ARG A 78 -12.61 -8.59 9.38
C ARG A 78 -12.24 -8.19 10.80
N SER A 79 -11.23 -7.32 10.95
CA SER A 79 -10.78 -6.86 12.25
C SER A 79 -10.29 -5.42 12.17
N TYR A 80 -10.60 -4.64 13.18
CA TYR A 80 -10.27 -3.21 13.29
C TYR A 80 -9.37 -3.04 14.50
N CYS A 81 -8.08 -2.79 14.27
CA CYS A 81 -7.07 -2.82 15.31
C CYS A 81 -6.38 -1.47 15.42
N ARG A 82 -6.32 -0.95 16.63
CA ARG A 82 -5.53 0.25 16.94
C ARG A 82 -4.11 -0.06 17.39
N SER A 83 -3.82 -1.31 17.77
CA SER A 83 -2.47 -1.72 18.18
C SER A 83 -1.87 -2.75 17.23
N ARG A 84 -0.56 -2.63 16.99
CA ARG A 84 0.20 -3.59 16.15
C ARG A 84 0.09 -4.99 16.72
N GLN A 85 0.20 -5.14 18.04
CA GLN A 85 0.13 -6.44 18.69
C GLN A 85 -1.23 -7.12 18.49
N ALA A 86 -2.34 -6.37 18.58
CA ALA A 86 -3.67 -6.93 18.29
C ALA A 86 -3.79 -7.33 16.82
N LEU A 87 -3.29 -6.47 15.90
CA LEU A 87 -3.29 -6.76 14.48
C LEU A 87 -2.54 -8.06 14.16
N LEU A 88 -1.31 -8.22 14.67
CA LEU A 88 -0.51 -9.44 14.49
C LEU A 88 -1.23 -10.68 15.00
N ARG A 89 -1.86 -10.63 16.19
CA ARG A 89 -2.65 -11.76 16.71
C ARG A 89 -3.76 -12.18 15.73
N PHE A 90 -4.47 -11.23 15.13
CA PHE A 90 -5.49 -11.54 14.15
C PHE A 90 -4.91 -12.06 12.83
N VAL A 91 -3.78 -11.51 12.38
CA VAL A 91 -3.07 -12.03 11.19
C VAL A 91 -2.72 -13.50 11.38
N HIS A 92 -2.08 -13.86 12.50
CA HIS A 92 -1.73 -15.25 12.79
C HIS A 92 -2.95 -16.16 12.95
N SER A 93 -4.07 -15.64 13.49
CA SER A 93 -5.27 -16.45 13.74
C SER A 93 -6.16 -16.63 12.50
N CYS A 94 -6.16 -15.67 11.57
CA CYS A 94 -7.13 -15.61 10.47
C CYS A 94 -6.52 -15.87 9.08
N CYS A 95 -5.27 -15.51 8.85
CA CYS A 95 -4.73 -15.41 7.48
C CYS A 95 -4.15 -16.72 6.93
N GLY A 96 -3.92 -17.74 7.76
CA GLY A 96 -3.26 -18.97 7.35
C GLY A 96 -1.82 -18.71 6.88
N PRO A 97 -1.34 -19.36 5.81
CA PRO A 97 -0.03 -19.05 5.22
C PRO A 97 0.05 -17.58 4.79
N VAL A 98 1.04 -16.88 5.32
CA VAL A 98 1.29 -15.45 5.04
C VAL A 98 2.66 -15.26 4.43
N ASP A 99 2.74 -14.32 3.51
CA ASP A 99 3.97 -13.85 2.89
C ASP A 99 4.86 -13.17 3.93
N VAL A 100 6.13 -13.57 3.95
CA VAL A 100 7.10 -13.11 4.96
C VAL A 100 7.37 -11.61 4.80
N ALA A 101 7.40 -11.07 3.57
CA ALA A 101 7.61 -9.65 3.36
C ALA A 101 6.38 -8.84 3.80
N GLY A 102 5.17 -9.35 3.52
CA GLY A 102 3.92 -8.76 4.02
C GLY A 102 3.86 -8.71 5.55
N LEU A 103 4.27 -9.79 6.22
CA LEU A 103 4.31 -9.83 7.68
C LEU A 103 5.36 -8.88 8.26
N ALA A 104 6.56 -8.83 7.67
CA ALA A 104 7.62 -7.93 8.10
C ALA A 104 7.18 -6.44 8.05
N LEU A 105 6.42 -6.05 7.03
CA LEU A 105 5.85 -4.70 6.97
C LEU A 105 4.91 -4.41 8.15
N VAL A 106 4.08 -5.37 8.54
CA VAL A 106 3.19 -5.22 9.71
C VAL A 106 4.00 -5.13 11.01
N GLU A 107 5.09 -5.88 11.14
CA GLU A 107 5.97 -5.82 12.31
C GLU A 107 6.68 -4.47 12.44
N THR A 108 6.98 -3.79 11.32
CA THR A 108 7.59 -2.44 11.35
C THR A 108 6.62 -1.31 11.70
N LEU A 109 5.33 -1.59 11.85
CA LEU A 109 4.35 -0.58 12.26
C LEU A 109 4.63 -0.05 13.68
N PRO A 110 4.21 1.19 13.99
CA PRO A 110 4.24 1.68 15.36
C PRO A 110 3.34 0.83 16.26
N ASP A 111 3.55 0.88 17.58
CA ASP A 111 2.72 0.13 18.51
C ASP A 111 1.23 0.53 18.45
N TRP A 112 0.96 1.80 18.11
CA TRP A 112 -0.39 2.37 18.01
C TRP A 112 -0.60 3.12 16.69
N ALA A 113 -1.77 2.91 16.08
CA ALA A 113 -2.21 3.67 14.93
C ALA A 113 -2.64 5.09 15.35
N GLY A 114 -2.36 6.07 14.49
CA GLY A 114 -2.68 7.49 14.71
C GLY A 114 -1.65 8.27 15.55
N GLY A 115 -0.56 7.64 15.99
CA GLY A 115 0.37 8.23 16.95
C GLY A 115 -0.24 8.26 18.36
N GLN A 116 0.54 7.89 19.38
CA GLN A 116 0.07 7.99 20.76
C GLN A 116 -0.17 9.46 21.14
N ALA A 117 -1.29 9.70 21.83
CA ALA A 117 -1.50 10.88 22.66
C ALA A 117 -0.77 10.71 24.00
#